data_AF-A0A366F283-F1
#
_entry.id   AF-A0A366F283-F1
#
_cell.length_a   1.000
_cell.length_b   1.000
_cell.length_c   1.000
_cell.angle_alpha   90.00
_cell.angle_beta   90.00
_cell.angle_gamma   90.00
#
_symmetry.space_group_name_H-M   'P 1'
#
loop_
_entity.id
_entity.type
_entity.pdbx_description
1 polymer ?
#
loop_
_entity_poly.entity_id
_entity_poly.type
_entity_poly.pdbx_seq_one_letter_code
_entity_poly.pdbx_strand_id
1 'polypeptide(L)'
;MPRKDESLSEQNDEPVQEKEKTEMLERMLAAVLNYLSDDEIEEIDLEYLLTNTEDLRQWWDQYREKNKKQIEDEIKKSLSKLTLEELESIREQIKEKNG
;
A
#
# COMPACT_ATOMS: atom_id res chain seq x y z
N MET A 1 39.01 16.84 -37.78
CA MET A 1 37.54 16.83 -37.91
C MET A 1 37.17 15.85 -39.01
N PRO A 2 36.01 15.15 -39.00
CA PRO A 2 34.97 14.92 -37.97
C PRO A 2 34.92 13.42 -37.53
N ARG A 3 34.68 13.07 -36.25
CA ARG A 3 33.40 12.90 -35.51
C ARG A 3 32.38 11.94 -36.14
N LYS A 4 32.23 10.75 -35.54
CA LYS A 4 30.95 10.05 -35.39
C LYS A 4 31.04 9.14 -34.16
N ASP A 5 31.07 9.76 -32.98
CA ASP A 5 30.72 9.06 -31.74
C ASP A 5 29.21 9.03 -31.63
N GLU A 6 28.69 7.84 -31.38
CA GLU A 6 27.32 7.51 -31.10
C GLU A 6 26.82 8.31 -29.90
N SER A 7 25.93 9.27 -30.14
CA SER A 7 25.05 9.79 -29.11
C SER A 7 23.99 8.73 -28.81
N LEU A 8 24.33 7.82 -27.89
CA LEU A 8 23.37 7.07 -27.09
C LEU A 8 22.47 8.08 -26.37
N SER A 9 21.21 8.11 -26.78
CA SER A 9 20.16 8.86 -26.11
C SER A 9 19.81 8.18 -24.79
N GLU A 10 20.47 8.57 -23.71
CA GLU A 10 19.91 8.44 -22.37
C GLU A 10 18.84 9.54 -22.24
N GLN A 11 17.62 9.24 -22.74
CA GLN A 11 16.44 10.03 -22.41
C GLN A 11 15.93 9.59 -21.05
N ASN A 12 15.82 10.56 -20.15
CA ASN A 12 15.29 10.44 -18.80
C ASN A 12 13.82 9.96 -18.82
N ASP A 13 13.56 8.74 -18.34
CA ASP A 13 12.23 8.12 -18.23
C ASP A 13 11.46 8.48 -16.94
N GLU A 14 11.96 9.41 -16.10
CA GLU A 14 11.32 9.76 -14.83
C GLU A 14 9.99 10.56 -14.92
N PRO A 15 9.76 11.52 -15.83
CA PRO A 15 8.57 12.39 -15.77
C PRO A 15 7.28 11.71 -16.23
N VAL A 16 7.36 10.60 -16.96
CA VAL A 16 6.18 9.88 -17.49
C VAL A 16 5.51 9.05 -16.38
N GLN A 17 6.30 8.39 -15.52
CA GLN A 17 5.79 7.50 -14.48
C GLN A 17 5.04 8.24 -13.35
N GLU A 18 5.46 9.46 -13.01
CA GLU A 18 4.82 10.24 -11.95
C GLU A 18 3.45 10.79 -12.38
N LYS A 19 3.33 11.15 -13.66
CA LYS A 19 2.06 11.61 -14.24
C LYS A 19 1.05 10.47 -14.32
N GLU A 20 1.44 9.30 -14.82
CA GLU A 20 0.58 8.10 -14.89
C GLU A 20 0.07 7.69 -13.50
N LYS A 21 0.93 7.76 -12.48
CA LYS A 21 0.55 7.48 -11.09
C LYS A 21 -0.44 8.50 -10.54
N THR A 22 -0.27 9.77 -10.87
CA THR A 22 -1.19 10.83 -10.45
C THR A 22 -2.56 10.65 -11.07
N GLU A 23 -2.62 10.38 -12.37
CA GLU A 23 -3.87 10.10 -13.09
C GLU A 23 -4.57 8.84 -12.54
N MET A 24 -3.82 7.80 -12.19
CA MET A 24 -4.35 6.60 -11.52
C MET A 24 -4.99 6.93 -10.16
N LEU A 25 -4.32 7.74 -9.34
CA LEU A 25 -4.84 8.18 -8.04
C LEU A 25 -6.10 9.05 -8.18
N GLU A 26 -6.11 9.96 -9.14
CA GLU A 26 -7.27 10.80 -9.46
C GLU A 26 -8.46 9.93 -9.89
N ARG A 27 -8.25 8.92 -10.75
CA ARG A 27 -9.29 7.97 -11.16
C ARG A 27 -9.88 7.19 -9.99
N MET A 28 -9.02 6.66 -9.11
CA MET A 28 -9.48 5.94 -7.92
C MET A 28 -10.27 6.85 -6.97
N LEU A 29 -9.79 8.07 -6.72
CA LEU A 29 -10.49 9.04 -5.87
C LEU A 29 -11.85 9.42 -6.47
N ALA A 30 -11.91 9.64 -7.79
CA ALA A 30 -13.16 9.93 -8.48
C ALA A 30 -14.18 8.78 -8.35
N ALA A 31 -13.74 7.52 -8.50
CA ALA A 31 -14.61 6.36 -8.34
C ALA A 31 -15.19 6.27 -6.92
N VAL A 32 -14.36 6.50 -5.90
CA VAL A 32 -14.81 6.52 -4.49
C VAL A 32 -15.80 7.64 -4.23
N LEU A 33 -15.48 8.87 -4.68
CA LEU A 33 -16.37 10.02 -4.47
C LEU A 33 -17.69 9.86 -5.22
N ASN A 34 -17.66 9.30 -6.43
CA ASN A 34 -18.87 9.04 -7.21
C ASN A 34 -19.79 8.03 -6.49
N TYR A 35 -19.21 6.96 -5.94
CA TYR A 35 -19.96 6.01 -5.12
C TYR A 35 -20.55 6.70 -3.88
N LEU A 36 -19.74 7.43 -3.11
CA LEU A 36 -20.22 8.11 -1.89
C LEU A 36 -21.21 9.25 -2.14
N SER A 37 -21.26 9.79 -3.36
CA SER A 37 -22.21 10.84 -3.74
C SER A 37 -23.58 10.31 -4.17
N ASP A 38 -23.74 9.00 -4.26
CA ASP A 38 -25.02 8.38 -4.58
C ASP A 38 -25.91 8.39 -3.33
N ASP A 39 -26.93 9.24 -3.36
CA ASP A 39 -27.89 9.43 -2.26
C ASP A 39 -28.73 8.17 -1.97
N GLU A 40 -28.72 7.16 -2.84
CA GLU A 40 -29.36 5.86 -2.59
C GLU A 40 -28.52 4.93 -1.69
N ILE A 41 -27.25 5.28 -1.46
CA ILE A 41 -26.32 4.46 -0.65
C ILE A 41 -26.46 4.81 0.82
N GLU A 42 -27.20 3.97 1.55
CA GLU A 42 -27.35 4.08 3.00
C GLU A 42 -26.14 3.50 3.76
N GLU A 43 -25.48 2.48 3.20
CA GLU A 43 -24.32 1.81 3.80
C GLU A 43 -23.21 1.61 2.77
N ILE A 44 -21.97 1.89 3.18
CA ILE A 44 -20.79 1.72 2.33
C ILE A 44 -20.48 0.23 2.19
N ASP A 45 -20.70 -0.33 1.00
CA ASP A 45 -20.22 -1.64 0.61
C ASP A 45 -18.81 -1.53 0.02
N LEU A 46 -17.83 -1.87 0.85
CA LEU A 46 -16.42 -1.83 0.48
C LEU A 46 -16.08 -2.88 -0.60
N GLU A 47 -16.72 -4.04 -0.61
CA GLU A 47 -16.42 -5.10 -1.60
C GLU A 47 -16.92 -4.69 -2.98
N TYR A 48 -18.09 -4.06 -3.06
CA TYR A 48 -18.59 -3.47 -4.31
C TYR A 48 -17.64 -2.39 -4.83
N LEU A 49 -17.19 -1.47 -3.97
CA LEU A 49 -16.28 -0.39 -4.33
C LEU A 49 -14.92 -0.91 -4.86
N LEU A 50 -14.36 -1.93 -4.21
CA LEU A 50 -13.11 -2.58 -4.62
C LEU A 50 -13.29 -3.42 -5.90
N THR A 51 -14.45 -4.02 -6.10
CA THR A 51 -14.74 -4.83 -7.31
C THR A 51 -14.95 -3.96 -8.55
N ASN A 52 -15.56 -2.79 -8.39
CA ASN A 52 -15.86 -1.87 -9.49
C ASN A 52 -14.74 -0.87 -9.78
N THR A 53 -13.63 -0.92 -9.03
CA THR A 53 -12.46 -0.04 -9.23
C THR A 53 -11.20 -0.89 -9.31
N GLU A 54 -10.80 -1.26 -10.52
CA GLU A 54 -9.72 -2.23 -10.80
C GLU A 54 -8.41 -1.88 -10.08
N ASP A 55 -7.95 -0.63 -10.16
CA ASP A 55 -6.68 -0.21 -9.54
C ASP A 55 -6.76 -0.12 -8.02
N LEU A 56 -7.96 0.10 -7.47
CA LEU A 56 -8.13 0.36 -6.04
C LEU A 56 -7.87 -0.90 -5.22
N ARG A 57 -8.31 -2.06 -5.71
CA ARG A 57 -8.06 -3.33 -5.04
C ARG A 57 -6.58 -3.67 -5.01
N GLN A 58 -5.91 -3.54 -6.14
CA GLN A 58 -4.47 -3.80 -6.22
C GLN A 58 -3.68 -2.83 -5.32
N TRP A 59 -4.02 -1.55 -5.35
CA TRP A 59 -3.41 -0.55 -4.49
C TRP A 59 -3.65 -0.86 -3.00
N TRP A 60 -4.87 -1.24 -2.64
CA TRP A 60 -5.24 -1.58 -1.26
C TRP A 60 -4.46 -2.79 -0.73
N ASP A 61 -4.33 -3.84 -1.54
CA ASP A 61 -3.56 -5.03 -1.17
C ASP A 61 -2.08 -4.71 -0.96
N GLN A 62 -1.48 -3.90 -1.85
CA GLN A 62 -0.11 -3.43 -1.68
C GLN A 62 0.06 -2.57 -0.43
N TYR A 63 -0.90 -1.70 -0.14
CA TYR A 63 -0.88 -0.86 1.06
C TYR A 63 -0.94 -1.71 2.34
N ARG A 64 -1.86 -2.69 2.41
CA ARG A 64 -1.96 -3.60 3.56
C ARG A 64 -0.69 -4.42 3.76
N GLU A 65 -0.08 -4.91 2.69
CA GLU A 65 1.16 -5.68 2.77
C GLU A 65 2.34 -4.82 3.26
N LYS A 66 2.46 -3.57 2.77
CA LYS A 66 3.48 -2.61 3.25
C LYS A 66 3.27 -2.29 4.73
N ASN A 67 2.04 -2.01 5.14
CA ASN A 67 1.72 -1.74 6.54
C ASN A 67 2.01 -2.94 7.43
N LYS A 68 1.69 -4.16 6.99
CA LYS A 68 2.01 -5.39 7.73
C LYS A 68 3.51 -5.49 8.00
N LYS A 69 4.35 -5.25 6.99
CA LYS A 69 5.81 -5.25 7.14
C LYS A 69 6.29 -4.16 8.10
N GLN A 70 5.74 -2.95 8.00
CA GLN A 70 6.09 -1.86 8.92
C GLN A 70 5.74 -2.22 10.37
N ILE A 71 4.53 -2.75 10.59
CA ILE A 71 4.09 -3.21 11.91
C ILE A 71 4.97 -4.35 12.42
N GLU A 72 5.31 -5.34 11.58
CA GLU A 72 6.23 -6.42 11.96
C GLU A 72 7.60 -5.89 12.38
N ASP A 73 8.14 -4.89 11.66
CA ASP A 73 9.43 -4.30 11.98
C ASP A 73 9.38 -3.47 13.27
N GLU A 74 8.29 -2.76 13.52
CA GLU A 74 8.06 -2.05 14.77
C GLU A 74 7.93 -3.01 15.95
N ILE A 75 7.20 -4.12 15.77
CA ILE A 75 7.11 -5.19 16.76
C ILE A 75 8.50 -5.76 17.04
N LYS A 76 9.27 -6.14 16.02
CA LYS A 76 10.64 -6.67 16.20
C LYS A 76 11.53 -5.69 16.97
N LYS A 77 11.50 -4.40 16.62
CA LYS A 77 12.26 -3.34 17.31
C LYS A 77 11.81 -3.13 18.76
N SER A 78 10.53 -3.36 19.05
CA SER A 78 9.97 -3.21 20.39
C SER A 78 10.34 -4.43 21.25
N LEU A 79 10.19 -5.63 20.69
CA LEU A 79 10.57 -6.89 21.35
C LEU A 79 12.07 -6.98 21.63
N SER A 80 12.93 -6.45 20.74
CA SER A 80 14.39 -6.47 20.95
C SER A 80 14.86 -5.65 22.16
N LYS A 81 14.00 -4.82 22.75
CA LYS A 81 14.30 -4.01 23.93
C LYS A 81 13.86 -4.67 25.24
N LEU A 82 13.11 -5.77 25.17
CA LEU A 82 12.55 -6.45 26.33
C LEU A 82 13.54 -7.49 26.88
N THR A 83 13.38 -7.80 28.15
CA THR A 83 14.09 -8.89 28.82
C THR A 83 13.52 -10.26 28.44
N LEU A 84 14.27 -11.33 28.72
CA LEU A 84 13.83 -12.70 28.43
C LEU A 84 12.53 -13.06 29.16
N GLU A 85 12.37 -12.65 30.43
CA GLU A 85 11.17 -12.91 31.23
C GLU A 85 9.93 -12.20 30.66
N GLU A 86 10.09 -10.96 30.20
CA GLU A 86 9.01 -10.20 29.55
C GLU A 86 8.61 -10.82 28.20
N LEU A 87 9.60 -11.29 27.42
CA LEU A 87 9.34 -12.02 26.18
C LEU A 87 8.62 -13.35 26.41
N GLU A 88 8.95 -14.06 27.50
CA GLU A 88 8.32 -15.32 27.87
C GLU A 88 6.87 -15.11 28.33
N SER A 89 6.60 -14.05 29.09
CA SER A 89 5.24 -13.62 29.46
C SER A 89 4.38 -13.30 28.25
N ILE A 90 4.92 -12.55 27.26
CA ILE A 90 4.23 -12.26 26.01
C ILE A 90 3.94 -13.55 25.23
N ARG A 91 4.89 -14.49 25.18
CA ARG A 91 4.72 -15.76 24.48
C ARG A 91 3.57 -16.59 25.08
N GLU A 92 3.44 -16.66 26.40
CA GLU A 92 2.34 -17.38 27.03
C GLU A 92 0.98 -16.72 26.76
N GLN A 93 0.88 -15.40 26.83
CA GLN A 93 -0.36 -14.68 26.50
C GLN A 93 -0.83 -14.94 25.05
N ILE A 94 0.10 -15.06 24.11
CA ILE A 94 -0.22 -15.38 22.71
C ILE A 94 -0.75 -16.82 22.57
N LYS A 95 -0.15 -17.78 23.29
CA LYS A 95 -0.60 -19.18 23.26
C LYS A 95 -2.02 -19.32 23.82
N GLU A 96 -2.33 -18.65 24.92
CA GLU A 96 -3.66 -18.69 25.54
C GLU A 96 -4.75 -18.08 24.66
N LYS A 97 -4.41 -17.11 23.81
CA LYS A 97 -5.37 -16.42 22.95
C LYS A 97 -5.64 -17.16 21.62
N ASN A 98 -4.74 -18.06 21.22
CA ASN A 98 -4.82 -18.84 19.99
C ASN A 98 -5.21 -20.32 20.23
N GLY A 99 -5.45 -20.72 21.48
CA GLY A 99 -5.97 -22.03 21.88
C GLY A 99 -7.46 -21.97 22.20
#